data_AF-A0A3D2FDA3-F1
#
_entry.id   AF-A0A3D2FDA3-F1
#
_cell.length_a   1.000
_cell.length_b   1.000
_cell.length_c   1.000
_cell.angle_alpha   90.00
_cell.angle_beta   90.00
_cell.angle_gamma   90.00
#
_symmetry.space_group_name_H-M   'P 1'
#
loop_
_entity.id
_entity.type
_entity.pdbx_description
1 polymer ?
#
loop_
_entity_poly.entity_id
_entity_poly.type
_entity_poly.pdbx_seq_one_letter_code
_entity_poly.pdbx_strand_id
1 'polypeptide(L)' 'MAKMTRRGFMAATMATGAMRFVPAGVGIVAKAAQGRWITKLVYDKGLGMMRAVERFVP' A
#
# COMPACT_ATOMS: atom_id res chain seq x y z
N MET A 1 -25.07 34.31 1.11
CA MET A 1 -24.07 33.49 1.82
C MET A 1 -24.66 32.12 2.11
N ALA A 2 -24.00 31.05 1.70
CA ALA A 2 -24.42 29.70 2.07
C ALA A 2 -24.38 29.59 3.62
N LYS A 3 -25.54 29.45 4.27
CA LYS A 3 -25.62 29.27 5.72
C LYS A 3 -25.09 27.88 6.06
N MET A 4 -23.82 27.77 6.45
CA MET A 4 -23.28 26.54 7.03
C MET A 4 -23.97 26.31 8.37
N THR A 5 -24.87 25.34 8.40
CA THR A 5 -25.42 24.83 9.66
C THR A 5 -24.32 24.05 10.38
N ARG A 6 -24.35 24.01 11.71
CA ARG A 6 -23.37 23.29 12.54
C ARG A 6 -23.18 21.84 12.09
N ARG A 7 -24.27 21.20 11.66
CA ARG A 7 -24.29 19.85 11.08
C ARG A 7 -23.63 19.77 9.71
N GLY A 8 -23.84 20.77 8.85
CA GLY A 8 -23.17 20.85 7.54
C GLY A 8 -21.66 21.02 7.65
N PHE A 9 -21.19 21.79 8.65
CA PHE A 9 -19.76 21.89 8.95
C PHE A 9 -19.16 20.56 9.39
N MET A 10 -19.80 19.89 10.35
CA MET A 10 -19.35 18.57 10.83
C MET A 10 -19.33 17.52 9.71
N ALA A 11 -20.37 17.49 8.86
CA ALA A 11 -20.43 16.59 7.72
C ALA A 11 -19.30 16.86 6.71
N ALA A 12 -19.02 18.13 6.40
CA ALA A 12 -17.94 18.50 5.49
C ALA A 12 -16.55 18.12 6.03
N THR A 13 -16.29 18.36 7.32
CA THR A 13 -15.02 17.98 7.95
C THR A 13 -14.82 16.46 7.98
N MET A 14 -15.86 15.70 8.31
CA MET A 14 -15.79 14.24 8.29
C MET A 14 -15.60 13.68 6.88
N ALA A 15 -16.30 14.22 5.88
CA ALA A 15 -16.14 13.81 4.48
C ALA A 15 -14.71 14.06 3.98
N THR A 16 -14.14 15.22 4.30
CA THR A 16 -12.76 15.57 3.91
C THR A 16 -11.73 14.67 4.59
N GLY A 17 -11.94 14.36 5.88
CA GLY A 17 -11.12 13.40 6.62
C GLY A 17 -11.18 12.00 5.99
N ALA A 18 -12.38 11.49 5.74
CA ALA A 18 -12.57 10.18 5.12
C ALA A 18 -11.92 10.09 3.73
N MET A 19 -12.06 11.12 2.90
CA MET A 19 -11.43 11.18 1.57
C MET A 19 -9.89 11.13 1.62
N ARG A 20 -9.25 11.55 2.73
CA ARG A 20 -7.79 11.49 2.89
C ARG A 20 -7.32 10.12 3.39
N PHE A 21 -8.08 9.48 4.27
CA PHE A 21 -7.67 8.22 4.91
C PHE A 21 -8.11 6.98 4.14
N VAL A 22 -9.23 7.03 3.41
CA VAL A 22 -9.71 5.89 2.61
C VAL A 22 -8.70 5.50 1.52
N PRO A 23 -8.15 6.41 0.70
CA PRO A 23 -7.16 6.04 -0.31
C PRO A 23 -5.84 5.54 0.30
N ALA A 24 -5.44 6.09 1.46
CA ALA A 24 -4.25 5.64 2.17
C ALA A 24 -4.42 4.24 2.75
N GLY A 25 -5.56 3.96 3.40
CA GLY A 25 -5.87 2.64 3.95
C GLY A 25 -6.05 1.59 2.86
N VAL A 26 -6.79 1.89 1.79
CA VAL A 26 -6.97 1.00 0.63
C VAL A 26 -5.64 0.78 -0.09
N GLY A 27 -4.82 1.82 -0.27
CA GLY A 27 -3.51 1.71 -0.91
C GLY A 27 -2.52 0.86 -0.11
N ILE A 28 -2.51 0.99 1.22
CA ILE A 28 -1.65 0.18 2.09
C ILE A 28 -2.10 -1.28 2.08
N VAL A 29 -3.40 -1.55 2.20
CA VAL A 29 -3.94 -2.93 2.17
C VAL A 29 -3.73 -3.56 0.80
N ALA A 30 -3.99 -2.83 -0.30
CA ALA A 30 -3.75 -3.32 -1.65
C ALA A 30 -2.27 -3.62 -1.89
N LYS A 31 -1.36 -2.75 -1.42
CA LYS A 31 0.09 -2.96 -1.56
C LYS A 31 0.60 -4.10 -0.67
N ALA A 32 -0.01 -4.31 0.49
CA ALA A 32 0.30 -5.44 1.36
C ALA A 32 -0.25 -6.78 0.82
N ALA A 33 -1.34 -6.73 0.04
CA ALA A 33 -1.94 -7.90 -0.61
C ALA A 33 -1.31 -8.25 -1.98
N GLN A 34 -0.52 -7.34 -2.57
CA GLN A 34 0.25 -7.66 -3.76
C GLN A 34 1.54 -8.37 -3.38
N GLY A 35 1.63 -9.65 -3.73
CA GLY A 35 2.84 -10.44 -3.57
C GLY A 35 4.06 -9.72 -4.17
N ARG A 36 5.20 -9.85 -3.50
CA ARG A 36 6.43 -9.11 -3.82
C ARG A 36 7.45 -10.02 -4.50
N TRP A 37 8.14 -9.48 -5.49
CA TRP A 37 9.32 -10.11 -6.06
C TRP A 37 10.55 -9.70 -5.28
N ILE A 38 11.33 -10.69 -4.82
CA ILE A 38 12.58 -10.46 -4.09
C ILE A 38 13.71 -11.12 -4.87
N THR A 39 14.73 -10.33 -5.20
CA THR A 39 15.99 -10.87 -5.71
C THR A 39 16.77 -11.46 -4.54
N LYS A 40 16.87 -12.79 -4.50
CA LYS A 40 17.65 -13.51 -3.50
C LYS A 40 18.98 -13.93 -4.10
N LEU A 41 20.06 -13.60 -3.42
CA LEU A 41 21.38 -14.14 -3.75
C LEU A 41 21.49 -15.56 -3.16
N VAL A 42 21.75 -16.55 -4.00
CA VAL A 42 21.84 -17.97 -3.64
C VAL A 42 23.14 -18.54 -4.19
N TYR A 43 23.86 -19.33 -3.39
CA TYR A 43 25.04 -20.05 -3.86
C TYR A 43 24.64 -21.31 -4.61
N ASP A 44 25.01 -21.39 -5.89
CA ASP A 44 24.75 -22.53 -6.76
C ASP A 44 25.96 -23.48 -6.73
N LYS A 45 25.79 -24.64 -6.07
CA LYS A 45 26.85 -25.62 -5.90
C LYS A 45 27.24 -26.33 -7.20
N GLY A 46 26.34 -26.42 -8.18
CA GLY A 46 26.63 -27.05 -9.47
C GLY A 46 27.53 -26.18 -10.34
N LEU A 47 27.35 -24.85 -10.23
CA LEU A 47 28.15 -23.86 -10.95
C LEU A 47 29.33 -23.31 -10.11
N GLY A 48 29.37 -23.58 -8.82
CA GLY A 48 30.41 -23.10 -7.90
C GLY A 48 30.38 -21.58 -7.66
N MET A 49 29.25 -20.90 -7.92
CA MET A 49 29.16 -19.44 -7.89
C MET A 49 27.86 -18.91 -7.24
N MET A 50 27.85 -17.63 -6.87
CA MET A 50 26.65 -16.92 -6.41
C MET A 50 25.75 -16.53 -7.59
N ARG A 51 24.44 -16.74 -7.45
CA ARG A 51 23.41 -16.37 -8.43
C ARG A 51 22.35 -15.48 -7.80
N ALA A 52 21.95 -14.43 -8.50
CA ALA A 52 20.77 -13.65 -8.18
C ALA A 52 19.55 -14.34 -8.79
N VAL A 53 18.60 -14.77 -7.94
CA VAL A 53 17.38 -15.46 -8.36
C VAL A 53 16.17 -14.64 -7.91
N GLU A 54 15.23 -14.42 -8.80
CA GLU A 54 13.96 -13.80 -8.43
C GLU A 54 13.03 -14.84 -7.78
N ARG A 55 12.47 -14.46 -6.63
CA ARG A 55 11.48 -15.25 -5.92
C ARG A 55 10.23 -14.43 -5.69
N PHE A 56 9.11 -14.92 -6.16
CA PHE A 56 7.79 -14.41 -5.78
C PHE A 56 7.44 -14.85 -4.36
N VAL A 57 6.97 -13.90 -3.54
CA VAL A 57 6.45 -14.15 -2.21
C VAL A 57 5.02 -13.63 -2.17
N PRO A 58 4.01 -14.49 -1.91
CA PRO A 58 2.63 -14.06 -1.77
C PRO A 58 2.43 -13.15 -0.56
#